data_AF-A0A972QSU2-F1
#
_entry.id   AF-A0A972QSU2-F1
#
_cell.length_a   1.000
_cell.length_b   1.000
_cell.length_c   1.000
_cell.angle_alpha   90.00
_cell.angle_beta   90.00
_cell.angle_gamma   90.00
#
_symmetry.space_group_name_H-M   'P 1'
#
loop_
_entity.id
_entity.type
_entity.pdbx_description
1 polymer ?
#
loop_
_entity_poly.entity_id
_entity_poly.type
_entity_poly.pdbx_seq_one_letter_code
_entity_poly.pdbx_strand_id
1 'polypeptide(L)'
;MRRKTKTKRKPTPQALLNQEQEALITTLLQEIGSADPAEILAKIPDSRCAQVLIDRLPLNDGSSIPLLLALREAFKEKNVVKAIKRALFKLKRRGVSTEAFHPEEGDSSTILKPSQKEPPRCYVGTVDGTGLRAVVIIVHRRGKGLDTGLGVVSDEQGIQEFFYRNLSKRSAKEMKDNFSRDAGPLVETSLSHAATILEEAYQRHLTLNSDVPADYLEL
;
A
#
# COMPACT_ATOMS: atom_id res chain seq x y z
N MET A 1 -14.68 -7.87 39.48
CA MET A 1 -15.93 -7.33 38.90
C MET A 1 -15.76 -5.85 38.56
N ARG A 2 -15.98 -5.46 37.29
CA ARG A 2 -16.54 -4.17 36.83
C ARG A 2 -16.42 -4.08 35.29
N ARG A 3 -17.42 -4.60 34.58
CA ARG A 3 -17.59 -4.40 33.13
C ARG A 3 -18.14 -2.99 32.89
N LYS A 4 -17.39 -2.14 32.17
CA LYS A 4 -17.88 -0.84 31.69
C LYS A 4 -18.94 -1.09 30.61
N THR A 5 -20.18 -0.70 30.90
CA THR A 5 -21.36 -0.79 30.04
C THR A 5 -21.21 0.15 28.84
N LYS A 6 -21.32 -0.40 27.62
CA LYS A 6 -21.38 0.36 26.37
C LYS A 6 -22.71 1.14 26.31
N THR A 7 -22.62 2.46 26.35
CA THR A 7 -23.76 3.37 26.19
C THR A 7 -24.33 3.22 24.77
N LYS A 8 -25.57 2.72 24.66
CA LYS A 8 -26.33 2.64 23.41
C LYS A 8 -26.54 4.07 22.89
N ARG A 9 -25.99 4.39 21.71
CA ARG A 9 -26.30 5.62 20.98
C ARG A 9 -27.76 5.56 20.54
N LYS A 10 -28.57 6.53 20.97
CA LYS A 10 -29.97 6.72 20.53
C LYS A 10 -30.00 6.97 19.01
N PRO A 11 -30.95 6.37 18.26
CA PRO A 11 -31.12 6.68 16.84
C PRO A 11 -31.60 8.13 16.69
N THR A 12 -30.90 8.88 15.84
CA THR A 12 -31.24 10.26 15.48
C THR A 12 -32.60 10.28 14.79
N PRO A 13 -33.54 11.16 15.17
CA PRO A 13 -34.88 11.20 14.57
C PRO A 13 -34.78 11.58 13.08
N GLN A 14 -35.34 10.74 12.21
CA GLN A 14 -35.61 11.10 10.82
C GLN A 14 -36.69 12.18 10.84
N ALA A 15 -36.30 13.43 10.56
CA ALA A 15 -37.25 14.52 10.40
C ALA A 15 -38.12 14.26 9.16
N LEU A 16 -39.43 14.14 9.37
CA LEU A 16 -40.44 13.90 8.36
C LEU A 16 -40.45 15.04 7.33
N LEU A 17 -40.49 14.70 6.03
CA LEU A 17 -40.74 15.67 4.96
C LEU A 17 -42.18 16.18 5.06
N ASN A 18 -42.41 17.44 4.68
CA ASN A 18 -43.78 17.97 4.60
C ASN A 18 -44.52 17.36 3.40
N GLN A 19 -45.85 17.26 3.47
CA GLN A 19 -46.69 16.67 2.40
C GLN A 19 -46.45 17.31 1.02
N GLU A 20 -46.19 18.62 0.98
CA GLU A 20 -45.86 19.36 -0.25
C GLU A 20 -44.53 18.91 -0.87
N GLN A 21 -43.52 18.63 -0.03
CA GLN A 21 -42.22 18.13 -0.48
C GLN A 21 -42.34 16.70 -1.01
N GLU A 22 -43.19 15.87 -0.40
CA GLU A 22 -43.46 14.52 -0.90
C GLU A 22 -44.20 14.51 -2.24
N ALA A 23 -45.19 15.41 -2.41
CA ALA A 23 -45.88 15.59 -3.68
C ALA A 23 -44.91 16.02 -4.78
N LEU A 24 -44.04 17.00 -4.50
CA LEU A 24 -43.02 17.48 -5.43
C LEU A 24 -42.04 16.37 -5.85
N ILE A 25 -41.55 15.56 -4.91
CA ILE A 25 -40.66 14.42 -5.23
C ILE A 25 -41.38 13.39 -6.10
N THR A 26 -42.67 13.13 -5.87
CA THR A 26 -43.44 12.17 -6.65
C THR A 26 -43.64 12.63 -8.09
N THR A 27 -43.93 13.93 -8.28
CA THR A 27 -44.01 14.54 -9.62
C THR A 27 -42.66 14.49 -10.34
N LEU A 28 -41.56 14.83 -9.67
CA LEU A 28 -40.23 14.76 -10.27
C LEU A 28 -39.84 13.32 -10.67
N LEU A 29 -40.21 12.31 -9.87
CA LEU A 29 -39.97 10.90 -10.22
C LEU A 29 -40.73 10.44 -11.47
N GLN A 30 -41.88 11.05 -11.78
CA GLN A 30 -42.62 10.79 -13.02
C GLN A 30 -42.00 11.52 -14.22
N GLU A 31 -41.45 12.72 -14.03
CA GLU A 31 -40.81 13.52 -15.08
C GLU A 31 -39.40 13.04 -15.49
N ILE A 32 -38.73 12.25 -14.64
CA ILE A 32 -37.37 11.72 -14.89
C ILE A 32 -37.24 10.88 -16.17
N GLY A 33 -38.34 10.36 -16.72
CA GLY A 33 -38.35 9.63 -17.99
C GLY A 33 -38.39 10.51 -19.25
N SER A 34 -38.75 11.79 -19.13
CA SER A 34 -39.03 12.68 -20.28
C SER A 34 -38.38 14.06 -20.21
N ALA A 35 -37.94 14.51 -19.03
CA ALA A 35 -37.41 15.85 -18.80
C ALA A 35 -35.87 15.90 -18.78
N ASP A 36 -35.32 17.06 -19.13
CA ASP A 36 -33.89 17.34 -19.06
C ASP A 36 -33.42 17.35 -17.58
N PRO A 37 -32.33 16.62 -17.23
CA PRO A 37 -31.69 16.68 -15.92
C PRO A 37 -31.50 18.09 -15.33
N ALA A 38 -31.28 19.11 -16.16
CA ALA A 38 -31.11 20.49 -15.71
C ALA A 38 -32.41 21.13 -15.19
N GLU A 39 -33.56 20.81 -15.80
CA GLU A 39 -34.87 21.33 -15.38
C GLU A 39 -35.32 20.73 -14.05
N ILE A 40 -35.03 19.45 -13.84
CA ILE A 40 -35.29 18.75 -12.58
C ILE A 40 -34.46 19.38 -11.45
N LEU A 41 -33.22 19.76 -11.73
CA LEU A 41 -32.33 20.37 -10.75
C LEU A 41 -32.82 21.75 -10.28
N ALA A 42 -33.35 22.57 -11.19
CA ALA A 42 -33.87 23.88 -10.89
C ALA A 42 -35.13 23.85 -9.98
N LYS A 43 -35.88 22.74 -10.00
CA LYS A 43 -37.08 22.53 -9.18
C LYS A 43 -36.78 22.01 -7.77
N ILE A 44 -35.51 21.72 -7.42
CA ILE A 44 -35.14 21.17 -6.11
C ILE A 44 -34.80 22.31 -5.16
N PRO A 45 -35.64 22.59 -4.13
CA PRO A 45 -35.42 23.71 -3.23
C PRO A 45 -34.32 23.45 -2.19
N ASP A 46 -34.19 22.20 -1.73
CA ASP A 46 -33.36 21.84 -0.57
C ASP A 46 -32.50 20.60 -0.80
N SER A 47 -31.35 20.55 -0.13
CA SER A 47 -30.45 19.37 -0.11
C SER A 47 -31.10 18.10 0.44
N ARG A 48 -32.13 18.26 1.27
CA ARG A 48 -32.92 17.14 1.83
C ARG A 48 -33.83 16.52 0.76
N CYS A 49 -34.49 17.36 -0.04
CA CYS A 49 -35.29 16.91 -1.18
C CYS A 49 -34.41 16.19 -2.21
N ALA A 50 -33.22 16.73 -2.48
CA ALA A 50 -32.22 16.07 -3.33
C ALA A 50 -31.86 14.66 -2.79
N GLN A 51 -31.59 14.54 -1.49
CA GLN A 51 -31.24 13.25 -0.88
C GLN A 51 -32.35 12.21 -1.04
N VAL A 52 -33.61 12.58 -0.77
CA VAL A 52 -34.75 11.65 -0.84
C VAL A 52 -35.08 11.29 -2.29
N LEU A 53 -34.97 12.25 -3.21
CA LEU A 53 -35.11 11.99 -4.65
C LEU A 53 -34.07 10.97 -5.14
N ILE A 54 -32.81 11.11 -4.73
CA ILE A 54 -31.75 10.13 -5.07
C ILE A 54 -32.04 8.75 -4.48
N ASP A 55 -32.52 8.67 -3.23
CA ASP A 55 -32.81 7.39 -2.58
C ASP A 55 -34.03 6.66 -3.22
N ARG A 56 -34.97 7.41 -3.82
CA ARG A 56 -36.17 6.89 -4.50
C ARG A 56 -36.05 6.78 -6.03
N LEU A 57 -34.92 7.20 -6.60
CA LEU A 57 -34.71 7.22 -8.04
C LEU A 57 -34.82 5.79 -8.64
N PRO A 58 -35.55 5.60 -9.76
CA PRO A 58 -35.58 4.31 -10.45
C PRO A 58 -34.23 4.05 -11.12
N LEU A 59 -33.38 3.25 -10.47
CA LEU A 59 -32.05 2.88 -10.96
C LEU A 59 -32.10 1.70 -11.94
N ASN A 60 -33.03 1.75 -12.89
CA ASN A 60 -33.28 0.66 -13.83
C ASN A 60 -32.42 0.83 -15.10
N ASP A 61 -32.32 2.05 -15.61
CA ASP A 61 -31.58 2.37 -16.83
C ASP A 61 -30.54 3.48 -16.58
N GLY A 62 -29.51 3.53 -17.43
CA GLY A 62 -28.42 4.52 -17.37
C GLY A 62 -28.87 5.99 -17.52
N SER A 63 -30.16 6.24 -17.78
CA SER A 63 -30.78 7.57 -17.81
C SER A 63 -30.66 8.35 -16.49
N SER A 64 -30.41 7.65 -15.39
CA SER A 64 -30.18 8.26 -14.07
C SER A 64 -28.77 8.85 -13.88
N ILE A 65 -27.80 8.52 -14.73
CA ILE A 65 -26.39 8.94 -14.60
C ILE A 65 -26.23 10.45 -14.78
N PRO A 66 -26.79 11.09 -15.84
CA PRO A 66 -26.67 12.54 -16.03
C PRO A 66 -27.28 13.34 -14.88
N LEU A 67 -28.44 12.90 -14.35
CA LEU A 67 -29.10 13.54 -13.21
C LEU A 67 -28.26 13.44 -11.93
N LEU A 68 -27.67 12.28 -11.66
CA LEU A 68 -26.79 12.11 -10.50
C LEU A 68 -25.51 12.97 -10.61
N LEU A 69 -25.02 13.26 -11.83
CA LEU A 69 -23.86 14.13 -12.05
C LEU A 69 -24.25 15.59 -11.77
N ALA A 70 -25.37 16.05 -12.33
CA ALA A 70 -25.91 17.38 -12.09
C ALA A 70 -26.16 17.63 -10.58
N LEU A 71 -26.69 16.63 -9.87
CA LEU A 71 -26.90 16.69 -8.42
C LEU A 71 -25.58 16.73 -7.62
N ARG A 72 -24.53 16.05 -8.09
CA ARG A 72 -23.20 16.10 -7.47
C ARG A 72 -22.58 17.50 -7.59
N GLU A 73 -22.79 18.17 -8.71
CA GLU A 73 -22.25 19.51 -8.96
C GLU A 73 -22.99 20.58 -8.17
N ALA A 74 -24.32 20.52 -8.12
CA ALA A 74 -25.15 21.48 -7.39
C ALA A 74 -25.08 21.33 -5.86
N PHE A 75 -24.99 20.10 -5.34
CA PHE A 75 -25.06 19.84 -3.90
C PHE A 75 -23.78 19.20 -3.36
N LYS A 76 -22.91 20.00 -2.72
CA LYS A 76 -21.66 19.54 -2.08
C LYS A 76 -21.85 19.00 -0.66
N GLU A 77 -23.08 18.88 -0.18
CA GLU A 77 -23.36 18.43 1.18
C GLU A 77 -23.06 16.93 1.37
N LYS A 78 -22.49 16.59 2.53
CA LYS A 78 -22.07 15.22 2.88
C LYS A 78 -23.20 14.19 2.78
N ASN A 79 -24.44 14.60 3.05
CA ASN A 79 -25.60 13.70 3.03
C ASN A 79 -26.01 13.35 1.59
N VAL A 80 -26.02 14.34 0.70
CA VAL A 80 -26.32 14.17 -0.73
C VAL A 80 -25.23 13.35 -1.41
N VAL A 81 -23.95 13.67 -1.16
CA VAL A 81 -22.80 12.91 -1.69
C VAL A 81 -22.86 11.43 -1.27
N LYS A 82 -23.28 11.13 -0.04
CA LYS A 82 -23.47 9.74 0.41
C LYS A 82 -24.63 9.05 -0.29
N ALA A 83 -25.74 9.75 -0.54
CA ALA A 83 -26.87 9.20 -1.28
C ALA A 83 -26.48 8.90 -2.73
N ILE A 84 -25.75 9.80 -3.40
CA ILE A 84 -25.20 9.58 -4.74
C ILE A 84 -24.31 8.33 -4.76
N LYS A 85 -23.35 8.20 -3.84
CA LYS A 85 -22.48 7.01 -3.74
C LYS A 85 -23.28 5.71 -3.58
N ARG A 86 -24.37 5.73 -2.78
CA ARG A 86 -25.26 4.58 -2.61
C ARG A 86 -26.02 4.25 -3.90
N ALA A 87 -26.50 5.25 -4.63
CA ALA A 87 -27.18 5.07 -5.92
C ALA A 87 -26.23 4.50 -6.98
N LEU A 88 -25.01 5.02 -7.09
CA LEU A 88 -23.97 4.50 -7.99
C LEU A 88 -23.60 3.05 -7.68
N PHE A 89 -23.48 2.71 -6.40
CA PHE A 89 -23.22 1.32 -6.00
C PHE A 89 -24.34 0.37 -6.42
N LYS A 90 -25.60 0.81 -6.32
CA LYS A 90 -26.77 0.04 -6.78
C LYS A 90 -26.76 -0.11 -8.31
N LEU A 91 -26.41 0.94 -9.07
CA LEU A 91 -26.25 0.89 -10.53
C LEU A 91 -25.14 -0.08 -10.96
N LYS A 92 -23.97 0.01 -10.32
CA LYS A 92 -22.84 -0.91 -10.56
C LYS A 92 -23.21 -2.36 -10.28
N ARG A 93 -23.93 -2.63 -9.19
CA ARG A 93 -24.41 -3.99 -8.85
C ARG A 93 -25.40 -4.55 -9.88
N ARG A 94 -26.11 -3.67 -10.60
CA ARG A 94 -27.05 -4.03 -11.68
C ARG A 94 -26.39 -4.12 -13.06
N GLY A 95 -25.09 -3.88 -13.16
CA GLY A 95 -24.34 -3.97 -14.42
C GLY A 95 -24.40 -2.71 -15.29
N VAL A 96 -24.91 -1.59 -14.76
CA VAL A 96 -24.90 -0.31 -15.47
C VAL A 96 -23.54 0.37 -15.27
N SER A 97 -22.87 0.77 -16.36
CA SER A 97 -21.57 1.46 -16.27
C SER A 97 -21.73 2.82 -15.60
N THR A 98 -20.92 3.09 -14.57
CA THR A 98 -20.86 4.36 -13.83
C THR A 98 -19.55 5.11 -14.08
N GLU A 99 -18.90 4.84 -15.22
CA GLU A 99 -17.60 5.42 -15.59
C GLU A 99 -17.59 6.96 -15.56
N ALA A 100 -18.72 7.60 -15.90
CA ALA A 100 -18.84 9.06 -15.85
C ALA A 100 -18.64 9.68 -14.44
N PHE A 101 -18.74 8.89 -13.37
CA PHE A 101 -18.45 9.36 -12.00
C PHE A 101 -16.99 9.18 -11.57
N HIS A 102 -16.26 8.36 -12.31
CA HIS A 102 -14.86 8.02 -12.10
C HIS A 102 -14.09 8.31 -13.39
N PRO A 103 -13.81 9.59 -13.71
CA PRO A 103 -12.88 9.89 -14.79
C PRO A 103 -11.53 9.27 -14.42
N GLU A 104 -11.16 8.18 -15.10
CA GLU A 104 -9.80 7.63 -15.14
C GLU A 104 -9.10 7.50 -13.77
N GLU A 105 -9.75 6.84 -12.80
CA GLU A 105 -8.98 6.09 -11.81
C GLU A 105 -8.85 4.67 -12.35
N GLY A 106 -7.83 4.50 -13.21
CA GLY A 106 -7.43 3.23 -13.77
C GLY A 106 -7.41 2.14 -12.71
N ASP A 107 -7.88 0.97 -13.11
CA ASP A 107 -7.75 -0.32 -12.43
C ASP A 107 -7.42 -0.20 -10.94
N SER A 108 -8.48 -0.29 -10.13
CA SER A 108 -8.36 -0.76 -8.75
C SER A 108 -7.97 -2.24 -8.72
N SER A 109 -6.89 -2.61 -9.43
CA SER A 109 -6.15 -3.83 -9.22
C SER A 109 -5.47 -3.72 -7.85
N THR A 110 -6.02 -4.42 -6.88
CA THR A 110 -5.36 -4.96 -5.68
C THR A 110 -4.40 -4.00 -4.95
N ILE A 111 -4.85 -3.49 -3.80
CA ILE A 111 -4.17 -2.57 -2.85
C ILE A 111 -2.90 -3.18 -2.18
N LEU A 112 -2.33 -4.24 -2.74
CA LEU A 112 -1.00 -4.70 -2.34
C LEU A 112 0.05 -3.96 -3.17
N LYS A 113 0.36 -2.73 -2.75
CA LYS A 113 1.61 -2.09 -3.20
C LYS A 113 2.75 -3.05 -2.88
N PRO A 114 3.55 -3.52 -3.85
CA PRO A 114 4.73 -4.31 -3.53
C PRO A 114 5.58 -3.44 -2.59
N SER A 115 5.83 -3.95 -1.37
CA SER A 115 6.70 -3.26 -0.42
C SER A 115 8.00 -2.92 -1.15
N GLN A 116 8.36 -1.64 -1.22
CA GLN A 116 9.65 -1.21 -1.76
C GLN A 116 10.72 -2.07 -1.09
N LYS A 117 11.42 -2.89 -1.89
CA LYS A 117 12.55 -3.66 -1.39
C LYS A 117 13.60 -2.61 -1.01
N GLU A 118 13.89 -2.44 0.28
CA GLU A 118 15.05 -1.63 0.68
C GLU A 118 16.28 -2.23 -0.03
N PRO A 119 17.11 -1.41 -0.69
CA PRO A 119 18.26 -1.90 -1.41
C PRO A 119 19.23 -2.63 -0.45
N PRO A 120 19.95 -3.65 -0.94
CA PRO A 120 20.98 -4.30 -0.15
C PRO A 120 22.06 -3.29 0.25
N ARG A 121 22.55 -3.40 1.47
CA ARG A 121 23.66 -2.57 1.97
C ARG A 121 24.89 -3.45 2.11
N CYS A 122 25.96 -3.08 1.45
CA CYS A 122 27.19 -3.84 1.46
C CYS A 122 28.32 -2.96 1.93
N TYR A 123 29.23 -3.51 2.72
CA TYR A 123 30.38 -2.79 3.24
C TYR A 123 31.63 -3.64 3.08
N VAL A 124 32.74 -3.00 2.74
CA VAL A 124 34.02 -3.67 2.53
C VAL A 124 35.10 -2.89 3.30
N GLY A 125 35.92 -3.62 4.06
CA GLY A 125 37.05 -3.08 4.78
C GLY A 125 38.27 -2.91 3.88
N THR A 126 39.27 -2.19 4.39
CA THR A 126 40.59 -2.16 3.76
C THR A 126 41.26 -3.52 3.85
N VAL A 127 42.21 -3.79 2.96
CA VAL A 127 43.11 -4.93 3.11
C VAL A 127 44.09 -4.63 4.24
N ASP A 128 44.22 -5.52 5.20
CA ASP A 128 45.19 -5.39 6.28
C ASP A 128 46.61 -5.83 5.86
N GLY A 129 47.59 -5.68 6.75
CA GLY A 129 48.98 -6.06 6.48
C GLY A 129 49.19 -7.56 6.26
N THR A 130 48.18 -8.39 6.51
CA THR A 130 48.18 -9.84 6.28
C THR A 130 47.38 -10.26 5.05
N GLY A 131 46.83 -9.30 4.29
CA GLY A 131 46.04 -9.58 3.09
C GLY A 131 44.59 -9.96 3.38
N LEU A 132 44.10 -9.72 4.60
CA LEU A 132 42.72 -9.98 4.98
C LEU A 132 41.85 -8.75 4.75
N ARG A 133 40.60 -8.99 4.38
CA ARG A 133 39.60 -7.98 4.11
C ARG A 133 38.27 -8.37 4.75
N ALA A 134 37.68 -7.44 5.47
CA ALA A 134 36.32 -7.59 5.99
C ALA A 134 35.28 -7.32 4.90
N VAL A 135 34.24 -8.13 4.82
CA VAL A 135 33.09 -7.95 3.92
C VAL A 135 31.80 -8.15 4.70
N VAL A 136 30.84 -7.25 4.49
CA VAL A 136 29.52 -7.31 5.11
C VAL A 136 28.46 -7.14 4.03
N ILE A 137 27.47 -8.02 4.00
CA ILE A 137 26.31 -7.95 3.10
C ILE A 137 25.03 -8.02 3.93
N ILE A 138 24.15 -7.04 3.74
CA ILE A 138 22.86 -6.95 4.43
C ILE A 138 21.74 -6.87 3.39
N VAL A 139 20.93 -7.93 3.29
CA VAL A 139 19.83 -8.05 2.33
C VAL A 139 18.49 -8.09 3.03
N HIS A 140 17.52 -7.32 2.53
CA HIS A 140 16.16 -7.28 3.08
C HIS A 140 15.29 -8.41 2.48
N ARG A 141 14.95 -9.45 3.26
CA ARG A 141 13.95 -10.46 2.87
C ARG A 141 12.56 -10.07 3.39
N ARG A 142 11.58 -10.06 2.47
CA ARG A 142 10.19 -9.67 2.75
C ARG A 142 9.63 -10.42 3.97
N GLY A 143 9.22 -9.67 4.99
CA GLY A 143 8.53 -10.21 6.17
C GLY A 143 9.36 -11.13 7.07
N LYS A 144 10.66 -11.31 6.79
CA LYS A 144 11.53 -12.28 7.49
C LYS A 144 12.78 -11.66 8.11
N GLY A 145 12.91 -10.35 8.21
CA GLY A 145 14.12 -9.71 8.78
C GLY A 145 15.19 -9.40 7.73
N LEU A 146 16.43 -9.19 8.20
CA LEU A 146 17.60 -8.87 7.37
C LEU A 146 18.55 -10.04 7.36
N ASP A 147 18.82 -10.59 6.19
CA ASP A 147 19.90 -11.54 6.04
C ASP A 147 21.21 -10.77 6.09
N THR A 148 22.05 -11.14 7.04
CA THR A 148 23.26 -10.43 7.38
C THR A 148 24.41 -11.43 7.31
N GLY A 149 25.25 -11.28 6.30
CA GLY A 149 26.51 -12.00 6.12
C GLY A 149 27.67 -11.11 6.53
N LEU A 150 28.58 -11.63 7.36
CA LEU A 150 29.86 -11.00 7.68
C LEU A 150 30.96 -12.01 7.40
N GLY A 151 31.97 -11.61 6.66
CA GLY A 151 33.10 -12.46 6.33
C GLY A 151 34.42 -11.75 6.45
N VAL A 152 35.45 -12.51 6.78
CA VAL A 152 36.85 -12.14 6.63
C VAL A 152 37.41 -13.00 5.50
N VAL A 153 37.91 -12.35 4.46
CA VAL A 153 38.40 -13.01 3.25
C VAL A 153 39.82 -12.59 2.93
N SER A 154 40.56 -13.47 2.28
CA SER A 154 41.89 -13.22 1.75
C SER A 154 41.91 -13.48 0.26
N ASP A 155 42.55 -12.59 -0.50
CA ASP A 155 42.74 -12.78 -1.94
C ASP A 155 43.70 -13.98 -2.20
N GLU A 156 44.56 -14.33 -1.23
CA GLU A 156 45.53 -15.44 -1.35
C GLU A 156 45.03 -16.75 -0.75
N GLN A 157 44.35 -16.69 0.40
CA GLN A 157 43.94 -17.85 1.18
C GLN A 157 42.44 -18.17 1.07
N GLY A 158 41.66 -17.32 0.40
CA GLY A 158 40.21 -17.46 0.29
C GLY A 158 39.46 -17.06 1.56
N ILE A 159 38.25 -17.58 1.74
CA ILE A 159 37.41 -17.28 2.92
C ILE A 159 38.09 -17.80 4.19
N GLN A 160 38.31 -16.91 5.17
CA GLN A 160 38.86 -17.29 6.47
C GLN A 160 37.75 -17.58 7.47
N GLU A 161 36.80 -16.65 7.57
CA GLU A 161 35.64 -16.77 8.44
C GLU A 161 34.42 -16.20 7.73
N PHE A 162 33.27 -16.84 7.90
CA PHE A 162 32.01 -16.33 7.39
C PHE A 162 30.88 -16.67 8.34
N PHE A 163 30.06 -15.68 8.64
CA PHE A 163 28.92 -15.79 9.54
C PHE A 163 27.67 -15.29 8.85
N TYR A 164 26.62 -16.10 8.89
CA TYR A 164 25.32 -15.75 8.34
C TYR A 164 24.23 -15.82 9.40
N ARG A 165 23.48 -14.73 9.55
CA ARG A 165 22.31 -14.69 10.43
C ARG A 165 21.21 -13.84 9.84
N ASN A 166 19.98 -14.29 10.05
CA ASN A 166 18.82 -13.43 9.88
C ASN A 166 18.59 -12.60 11.15
N LEU A 167 18.63 -11.28 11.02
CA LEU A 167 18.65 -10.33 12.12
C LEU A 167 17.59 -9.23 11.97
N SER A 168 17.25 -8.57 13.07
CA SER A 168 16.48 -7.33 13.03
C SER A 168 17.35 -6.17 12.50
N LYS A 169 16.72 -5.09 12.02
CA LYS A 169 17.43 -3.88 11.57
C LYS A 169 18.37 -3.29 12.62
N ARG A 170 17.97 -3.34 13.89
CA ARG A 170 18.81 -2.89 15.01
C ARG A 170 20.00 -3.82 15.22
N SER A 171 19.75 -5.12 15.29
CA SER A 171 20.78 -6.14 15.54
C SER A 171 21.81 -6.20 14.41
N ALA A 172 21.38 -6.10 13.15
CA ALA A 172 22.29 -6.06 11.99
C ALA A 172 23.21 -4.83 12.04
N LYS A 173 22.67 -3.67 12.44
CA LYS A 173 23.47 -2.45 12.63
C LYS A 173 24.49 -2.62 13.75
N GLU A 174 24.07 -3.11 14.91
CA GLU A 174 24.95 -3.36 16.06
C GLU A 174 26.06 -4.36 15.70
N MET A 175 25.72 -5.44 14.99
CA MET A 175 26.68 -6.45 14.53
C MET A 175 27.69 -5.87 13.54
N LYS A 176 27.24 -5.10 12.55
CA LYS A 176 28.13 -4.40 11.59
C LYS A 176 29.03 -3.37 12.29
N ASP A 177 28.51 -2.65 13.26
CA ASP A 177 29.29 -1.64 14.00
C ASP A 177 30.33 -2.30 14.91
N ASN A 178 30.02 -3.44 15.54
CA ASN A 178 31.00 -4.23 16.28
C ASN A 178 32.08 -4.79 15.35
N PHE A 179 31.67 -5.41 14.23
CA PHE A 179 32.62 -5.95 13.26
C PHE A 179 33.55 -4.87 12.68
N SER A 180 33.06 -3.64 12.46
CA SER A 180 33.92 -2.53 12.04
C SER A 180 34.89 -2.03 13.13
N ARG A 181 34.60 -2.26 14.41
CA ARG A 181 35.58 -1.96 15.47
C ARG A 181 36.70 -2.99 15.49
N ASP A 182 36.35 -4.25 15.26
CA ASP A 182 37.30 -5.37 15.35
C ASP A 182 38.15 -5.50 14.09
N ALA A 183 37.53 -5.44 12.91
CA ALA A 183 38.19 -5.62 11.61
C ALA A 183 38.61 -4.29 10.93
N GLY A 184 38.31 -3.15 11.55
CA GLY A 184 38.66 -1.82 11.03
C GLY A 184 37.57 -1.14 10.18
N PRO A 185 37.89 0.03 9.60
CA PRO A 185 36.90 0.88 8.95
C PRO A 185 36.30 0.19 7.72
N LEU A 186 34.96 0.14 7.67
CA LEU A 186 34.20 -0.41 6.55
C LEU A 186 33.63 0.71 5.67
N VAL A 187 33.78 0.57 4.35
CA VAL A 187 33.28 1.51 3.35
C VAL A 187 32.06 0.91 2.64
N GLU A 188 31.00 1.69 2.49
CA GLU A 188 29.80 1.25 1.76
C GLU A 188 30.09 1.05 0.28
N THR A 189 29.59 -0.04 -0.29
CA THR A 189 29.81 -0.41 -1.68
C THR A 189 28.57 -1.08 -2.29
N SER A 190 28.63 -1.31 -3.60
CA SER A 190 27.61 -2.04 -4.33
C SER A 190 27.59 -3.53 -3.98
N LEU A 191 26.41 -4.16 -4.08
CA LEU A 191 26.27 -5.61 -3.92
C LEU A 191 27.14 -6.38 -4.93
N SER A 192 27.22 -5.92 -6.18
CA SER A 192 28.03 -6.56 -7.20
C SER A 192 29.51 -6.60 -6.81
N HIS A 193 30.04 -5.51 -6.27
CA HIS A 193 31.43 -5.46 -5.83
C HIS A 193 31.70 -6.38 -4.64
N ALA A 194 30.85 -6.32 -3.60
CA ALA A 194 30.99 -7.19 -2.43
C ALA A 194 30.84 -8.68 -2.79
N ALA A 195 29.90 -9.00 -3.67
CA ALA A 195 29.71 -10.36 -4.19
C ALA A 195 30.91 -10.84 -5.01
N THR A 196 31.51 -9.98 -5.83
CA THR A 196 32.71 -10.33 -6.62
C THR A 196 33.86 -10.71 -5.69
N ILE A 197 34.11 -9.92 -4.65
CA ILE A 197 35.17 -10.22 -3.66
C ILE A 197 34.91 -11.56 -2.98
N LEU A 198 33.67 -11.80 -2.53
CA LEU A 198 33.31 -13.05 -1.87
C LEU A 198 33.41 -14.25 -2.82
N GLU A 199 33.00 -14.10 -4.08
CA GLU A 199 33.09 -15.15 -5.09
C GLU A 199 34.55 -15.49 -5.41
N GLU A 200 35.40 -14.48 -5.61
CA GLU A 200 36.84 -14.69 -5.82
C GLU A 200 37.48 -15.41 -4.63
N ALA A 201 37.15 -14.99 -3.40
CA ALA A 201 37.60 -15.65 -2.19
C ALA A 201 37.05 -17.09 -2.05
N TYR A 202 35.82 -17.34 -2.49
CA TYR A 202 35.19 -18.66 -2.49
C TYR A 202 35.88 -19.60 -3.47
N GLN A 203 36.07 -19.16 -4.71
CA GLN A 203 36.80 -19.93 -5.73
C GLN A 203 38.22 -20.23 -5.25
N ARG A 204 38.89 -19.25 -4.65
CA ARG A 204 40.22 -19.46 -4.07
C ARG A 204 40.19 -20.49 -2.92
N HIS A 205 39.20 -20.40 -2.04
CA HIS A 205 39.03 -21.33 -0.94
C HIS A 205 38.82 -22.77 -1.45
N LEU A 206 38.00 -22.99 -2.47
CA LEU A 206 37.79 -24.31 -3.09
C LEU A 206 39.05 -24.91 -3.70
N THR A 207 39.97 -24.08 -4.21
CA THR A 207 41.24 -24.58 -4.75
C THR A 207 42.22 -25.01 -3.66
N LEU A 208 42.07 -24.50 -2.44
CA LEU A 208 43.00 -24.72 -1.32
C LEU A 208 42.45 -25.70 -0.28
N ASN A 209 41.13 -25.74 -0.10
CA ASN A 209 40.43 -26.50 0.93
C ASN A 209 39.36 -27.38 0.29
N SER A 210 39.06 -28.51 0.94
CA SER A 210 38.03 -29.46 0.47
C SER A 210 36.63 -29.17 1.03
N ASP A 211 36.54 -28.29 2.02
CA ASP A 211 35.32 -27.86 2.68
C ASP A 211 35.01 -26.39 2.39
N VAL A 212 33.78 -25.99 2.65
CA VAL A 212 33.27 -24.63 2.43
C VAL A 212 32.56 -24.19 3.70
N PRO A 213 32.73 -22.93 4.15
CA PRO A 213 31.95 -22.41 5.26
C PRO A 213 30.45 -22.54 4.97
N ALA A 214 29.73 -23.36 5.74
CA ALA A 214 28.30 -23.64 5.51
C ALA A 214 27.46 -22.36 5.52
N ASP A 215 27.80 -21.42 6.40
CA ASP A 215 27.16 -20.11 6.51
C ASP A 215 27.29 -19.27 5.22
N TYR A 216 28.35 -19.47 4.41
CA TYR A 216 28.50 -18.78 3.13
C TYR A 216 27.45 -19.24 2.10
N LEU A 217 27.09 -20.53 2.12
CA LEU A 217 26.09 -21.10 1.21
C LEU A 217 24.65 -20.67 1.54
N GLU A 218 24.42 -20.13 2.74
CA GLU A 218 23.11 -19.67 3.20
C GLU A 218 22.81 -18.21 2.84
N LEU A 219 23.83 -17.43 2.42
CA LEU A 219 23.72 -16.01 2.05
C LEU A 219 22.95 -15.81 0.74
#